data_AF-A0A3D1AW74-F1
#
_entry.id   AF-A0A3D1AW74-F1
#
_cell.length_a   1.000
_cell.length_b   1.000
_cell.length_c   1.000
_cell.angle_alpha   90.00
_cell.angle_beta   90.00
_cell.angle_gamma   90.00
#
_symmetry.space_group_name_H-M   'P 1'
#
loop_
_entity.id
_entity.type
_entity.pdbx_description
1 polymer ?
#
loop_
_entity_poly.entity_id
_entity_poly.type
_entity_poly.pdbx_seq_one_letter_code
_entity_poly.pdbx_strand_id
1 'polypeptide(L)'
;MIAKKPILSMLLAATLALPQLSLAASHREAPITALDHKADITDIYAFVSYDDASKVTFILNVDPLLEPGNGPNYFPFDDKILYAIHVDNNNDALDHVVFEVRFQTEIRLPNVFTGFVGAGAGINAPANSPAPVAPGTPVIPPAITALDGPGSQGLSLRQHYTITMVKNGVRTELTSPSGSTLFAVPSNVGPRTMPNYPALASQG
;
A
#
# COMPACT_ATOMS: atom_id res chain seq x y z
N MET A 1 55.68 -17.15 27.05
CA MET A 1 54.79 -16.14 26.42
C MET A 1 54.03 -16.75 25.22
N ILE A 2 53.16 -17.74 25.43
CA ILE A 2 52.42 -18.39 24.32
C ILE A 2 51.08 -18.85 24.89
N ALA A 3 49.98 -18.13 24.60
CA ALA A 3 48.57 -18.59 24.76
C ALA A 3 47.51 -17.49 24.52
N LYS A 4 47.88 -16.20 24.43
CA LYS A 4 46.88 -15.11 24.41
C LYS A 4 46.10 -14.94 23.09
N LYS A 5 46.68 -15.33 21.95
CA LYS A 5 46.07 -15.19 20.61
C LYS A 5 44.87 -16.12 20.35
N PRO A 6 44.92 -17.44 20.65
CA PRO A 6 43.79 -18.34 20.37
C PRO A 6 42.56 -18.02 21.23
N ILE A 7 42.77 -17.58 22.48
CA ILE A 7 41.68 -17.20 23.38
C ILE A 7 40.93 -15.97 22.84
N LEU A 8 41.64 -14.99 22.29
CA LEU A 8 41.04 -13.79 21.72
C LEU A 8 40.20 -14.10 20.46
N SER A 9 40.68 -14.99 19.60
CA SER A 9 39.93 -15.45 18.42
C SER A 9 38.67 -16.24 18.80
N MET A 10 38.75 -17.07 19.84
CA MET A 10 37.63 -17.87 20.31
C MET A 10 36.55 -16.99 20.98
N LEU A 11 36.97 -15.96 21.72
CA LEU A 11 36.06 -14.96 22.29
C LEU A 11 35.36 -14.13 21.21
N LEU A 12 36.08 -13.69 20.17
CA LEU A 12 35.50 -12.91 19.08
C LEU A 12 34.50 -13.74 18.24
N ALA A 13 34.83 -15.01 17.97
CA ALA A 13 33.91 -15.94 17.31
C ALA A 13 32.65 -16.20 18.15
N ALA A 14 32.80 -16.35 19.47
CA ALA A 14 31.67 -16.51 20.38
C ALA A 14 30.76 -15.27 20.40
N THR A 15 31.33 -14.05 20.34
CA THR A 15 30.51 -12.82 20.27
C THR A 15 29.75 -12.65 18.96
N LEU A 16 30.28 -13.18 17.84
CA LEU A 16 29.61 -13.16 16.53
C LEU A 16 28.54 -14.26 16.38
N ALA A 17 28.65 -15.35 17.15
CA ALA A 17 27.74 -16.48 17.12
C ALA A 17 26.51 -16.31 18.05
N LEU A 18 26.53 -15.31 18.93
CA LEU A 18 25.36 -14.97 19.72
C LEU A 18 24.34 -14.28 18.81
N PRO A 19 23.07 -14.73 18.76
CA PRO A 19 22.03 -13.98 18.07
C PRO A 19 21.96 -12.60 18.75
N GLN A 20 22.25 -11.55 17.99
CA GLN A 20 21.95 -10.20 18.46
C GLN A 20 20.46 -10.20 18.78
N LEU A 21 20.11 -9.93 20.04
CA LEU A 21 18.74 -9.59 20.41
C LEU A 21 18.42 -8.28 19.69
N SER A 22 18.06 -8.39 18.42
CA SER A 22 17.47 -7.30 17.67
C SER A 22 16.11 -7.07 18.30
N LEU A 23 16.03 -6.08 19.19
CA LEU A 23 14.76 -5.50 19.54
C LEU A 23 14.28 -4.82 18.26
N ALA A 24 13.34 -5.45 17.56
CA ALA A 24 12.63 -4.78 16.48
C ALA A 24 12.06 -3.48 17.06
N ALA A 25 12.37 -2.35 16.45
CA ALA A 25 11.70 -1.10 16.78
C ALA A 25 10.20 -1.29 16.50
N SER A 26 9.33 -0.88 17.42
CA SER A 26 7.91 -0.77 17.07
C SER A 26 7.69 0.60 16.44
N HIS A 27 6.87 0.68 15.41
CA HIS A 27 6.75 1.92 14.63
C HIS A 27 5.75 2.92 15.20
N ARG A 28 4.89 2.49 16.12
CA ARG A 28 3.87 3.35 16.75
C ARG A 28 4.39 4.10 17.98
N GLU A 29 5.60 4.65 17.92
CA GLU A 29 6.32 5.16 19.10
C GLU A 29 6.50 6.68 19.11
N ALA A 30 6.45 7.36 17.95
CA ALA A 30 6.56 8.81 17.91
C ALA A 30 5.21 9.45 18.33
N PRO A 31 5.22 10.50 19.19
CA PRO A 31 3.99 11.08 19.73
C PRO A 31 2.95 11.53 18.68
N ILE A 32 3.41 11.99 17.51
CA ILE A 32 2.53 12.45 16.44
C ILE A 32 2.02 11.32 15.54
N THR A 33 2.85 10.32 15.22
CA THR A 33 2.42 9.16 14.41
C THR A 33 1.52 8.22 15.22
N ALA A 34 1.59 8.26 16.55
CA ALA A 34 0.60 7.61 17.40
C ALA A 34 -0.83 8.18 17.24
N LEU A 35 -0.95 9.48 16.90
CA LEU A 35 -2.21 10.18 16.63
C LEU A 35 -2.59 10.20 15.15
N ASP A 36 -1.61 10.19 14.26
CA ASP A 36 -1.76 10.07 12.80
C ASP A 36 -1.03 8.83 12.28
N HIS A 37 -1.65 7.68 12.50
CA HIS A 37 -1.07 6.37 12.17
C HIS A 37 -0.82 6.18 10.67
N LYS A 38 -1.57 6.87 9.79
CA LYS A 38 -1.35 6.79 8.35
C LYS A 38 -0.07 7.49 7.90
N ALA A 39 0.50 8.36 8.73
CA ALA A 39 1.79 9.00 8.54
C ALA A 39 2.95 8.17 9.11
N ASP A 40 2.65 7.07 9.80
CA ASP A 40 3.64 6.24 10.47
C ASP A 40 4.39 5.36 9.45
N ILE A 41 5.60 5.76 9.09
CA ILE A 41 6.48 4.99 8.19
C ILE A 41 7.01 3.80 8.96
N THR A 42 6.70 2.59 8.50
CA THR A 42 7.15 1.35 9.13
C THR A 42 8.49 0.87 8.62
N ASP A 43 8.76 0.98 7.32
CA ASP A 43 10.05 0.60 6.74
C ASP A 43 10.27 1.30 5.40
N ILE A 44 11.53 1.45 5.02
CA ILE A 44 11.96 1.81 3.67
C ILE A 44 12.93 0.73 3.17
N TYR A 45 12.69 0.22 1.97
CA TYR A 45 13.60 -0.69 1.27
C TYR A 45 14.09 -0.04 -0.02
N ALA A 46 15.38 -0.20 -0.30
CA ALA A 46 16.00 0.24 -1.54
C ALA A 46 16.96 -0.84 -2.03
N PHE A 47 16.77 -1.29 -3.27
CA PHE A 47 17.61 -2.33 -3.88
C PHE A 47 17.67 -2.17 -5.39
N VAL A 48 18.72 -2.70 -6.02
CA VAL A 48 18.82 -2.77 -7.49
C VAL A 48 17.69 -3.66 -8.01
N SER A 49 16.91 -3.17 -8.98
CA SER A 49 15.71 -3.86 -9.46
C SER A 49 16.06 -5.23 -10.05
N TYR A 50 15.26 -6.25 -9.71
CA TYR A 50 15.52 -7.63 -10.14
C TYR A 50 15.32 -7.87 -11.64
N ASP A 51 14.45 -7.08 -12.26
CA ASP A 51 14.10 -7.12 -13.68
C ASP A 51 14.99 -6.22 -14.55
N ASP A 52 15.60 -5.19 -13.95
CA ASP A 52 16.44 -4.23 -14.65
C ASP A 52 17.54 -3.68 -13.73
N ALA A 53 18.77 -4.20 -13.88
CA ALA A 53 19.90 -3.82 -13.05
C ALA A 53 20.36 -2.35 -13.22
N SER A 54 19.80 -1.61 -14.19
CA SER A 54 20.05 -0.17 -14.34
C SER A 54 19.15 0.71 -13.44
N LYS A 55 18.19 0.10 -12.73
CA LYS A 55 17.20 0.79 -11.90
C LYS A 55 17.36 0.43 -10.42
N VAL A 56 16.80 1.31 -9.58
CA VAL A 56 16.63 1.09 -8.15
C VAL A 56 15.14 1.02 -7.86
N THR A 57 14.73 -0.02 -7.14
CA THR A 57 13.39 -0.16 -6.59
C THR A 57 13.36 0.40 -5.18
N PHE A 58 12.40 1.29 -4.93
CA PHE A 58 12.07 1.78 -3.60
C PHE A 58 10.73 1.19 -3.14
N ILE A 59 10.64 0.77 -1.89
CA ILE A 59 9.39 0.34 -1.25
C ILE A 59 9.27 1.10 0.07
N LEU A 60 8.20 1.89 0.21
CA LEU A 60 7.84 2.58 1.44
C LEU A 60 6.63 1.88 2.07
N ASN A 61 6.80 1.39 3.28
CA ASN A 61 5.70 0.85 4.08
C ASN A 61 5.24 1.88 5.11
N VAL A 62 3.93 2.00 5.29
CA VAL A 62 3.29 2.93 6.24
C VAL A 62 2.11 2.25 6.91
N ASP A 63 1.59 2.85 7.99
CA ASP A 63 0.42 2.40 8.74
C ASP A 63 0.61 0.98 9.31
N PRO A 64 1.25 0.82 10.48
CA PRO A 64 1.51 -0.50 11.06
C PRO A 64 0.25 -1.17 11.63
N LEU A 65 0.35 -2.46 11.92
CA LEU A 65 -0.65 -3.26 12.64
C LEU A 65 -2.01 -3.39 11.92
N LEU A 66 -1.98 -3.47 10.59
CA LEU A 66 -3.15 -3.67 9.74
C LEU A 66 -3.60 -5.14 9.74
N GLU A 67 -4.58 -5.45 10.59
CA GLU A 67 -5.15 -6.79 10.70
C GLU A 67 -6.04 -7.12 9.48
N PRO A 68 -5.74 -8.18 8.69
CA PRO A 68 -6.55 -8.56 7.55
C PRO A 68 -8.05 -8.81 7.87
N GLY A 69 -8.35 -9.22 9.10
CA GLY A 69 -9.72 -9.44 9.59
C GLY A 69 -10.57 -8.17 9.78
N ASN A 70 -10.00 -6.95 9.68
CA ASN A 70 -10.70 -5.68 9.96
C ASN A 70 -11.72 -5.23 8.89
N GLY A 71 -12.06 -6.09 7.93
CA GLY A 71 -13.21 -5.84 7.05
C GLY A 71 -14.47 -5.48 7.86
N PRO A 72 -15.34 -4.58 7.37
CA PRO A 72 -15.46 -4.10 5.99
C PRO A 72 -14.67 -2.82 5.66
N ASN A 73 -13.95 -2.27 6.64
CA ASN A 73 -13.19 -1.03 6.52
C ASN A 73 -11.71 -1.39 6.43
N TYR A 74 -11.20 -1.40 5.20
CA TYR A 74 -9.78 -1.63 4.94
C TYR A 74 -8.97 -0.36 5.18
N PHE A 75 -7.67 -0.39 4.86
CA PHE A 75 -6.70 0.63 5.24
C PHE A 75 -6.29 1.48 4.01
N PRO A 76 -7.08 2.48 3.61
CA PRO A 76 -6.71 3.38 2.52
C PRO A 76 -5.64 4.37 2.97
N PHE A 77 -4.79 4.80 2.04
CA PHE A 77 -3.88 5.92 2.28
C PHE A 77 -4.65 7.19 2.64
N ASP A 78 -4.04 8.10 3.39
CA ASP A 78 -4.67 9.40 3.70
C ASP A 78 -4.53 10.38 2.52
N ASP A 79 -5.58 11.14 2.24
CA ASP A 79 -5.58 12.15 1.16
C ASP A 79 -4.86 13.45 1.56
N LYS A 80 -4.62 13.65 2.86
CA LYS A 80 -3.95 14.85 3.40
C LYS A 80 -2.46 14.66 3.60
N ILE A 81 -1.96 13.41 3.57
CA ILE A 81 -0.55 13.10 3.76
C ILE A 81 0.22 13.21 2.44
N LEU A 82 1.39 13.84 2.50
CA LEU A 82 2.40 13.79 1.46
C LEU A 82 3.45 12.75 1.86
N TYR A 83 3.50 11.63 1.12
CA TYR A 83 4.55 10.65 1.30
C TYR A 83 5.75 11.04 0.42
N ALA A 84 6.94 11.15 0.99
CA ALA A 84 8.12 11.62 0.27
C ALA A 84 9.35 10.73 0.53
N ILE A 85 10.04 10.35 -0.54
CA ILE A 85 11.34 9.66 -0.49
C ILE A 85 12.40 10.66 -0.94
N HIS A 86 13.27 11.04 -0.01
CA HIS A 86 14.39 11.96 -0.26
C HIS A 86 15.64 11.15 -0.60
N VAL A 87 16.27 11.47 -1.73
CA VAL A 87 17.44 10.76 -2.24
C VAL A 87 18.63 11.72 -2.30
N ASP A 88 19.65 11.44 -1.48
CA ASP A 88 21.00 11.92 -1.67
C ASP A 88 21.74 10.91 -2.57
N ASN A 89 22.21 11.36 -3.73
CA ASN A 89 22.97 10.54 -4.68
C ASN A 89 24.35 11.10 -5.00
N ASN A 90 24.86 12.05 -4.21
CA ASN A 90 26.20 12.60 -4.34
C ASN A 90 27.02 12.60 -3.03
N ASN A 91 26.42 12.19 -1.91
CA ASN A 91 27.00 12.08 -0.56
C ASN A 91 27.31 13.41 0.13
N ASP A 92 26.54 14.46 -0.10
CA ASP A 92 26.67 15.73 0.64
C ASP A 92 25.64 15.90 1.78
N ALA A 93 24.81 14.88 2.02
CA ALA A 93 23.71 14.86 2.99
C ALA A 93 22.56 15.84 2.70
N LEU A 94 22.41 16.27 1.45
CA LEU A 94 21.28 17.03 0.93
C LEU A 94 20.48 16.20 -0.08
N ASP A 95 19.18 16.45 -0.14
CA ASP A 95 18.31 15.79 -1.10
C ASP A 95 18.49 16.38 -2.51
N HIS A 96 18.80 15.50 -3.45
CA HIS A 96 19.00 15.85 -4.86
C HIS A 96 17.79 15.51 -5.71
N VAL A 97 17.09 14.44 -5.32
CA VAL A 97 15.87 13.98 -5.95
C VAL A 97 14.88 13.62 -4.85
N VAL A 98 13.66 14.13 -4.94
CA VAL A 98 12.56 13.76 -4.04
C VAL A 98 11.45 13.14 -4.86
N PHE A 99 10.95 11.99 -4.45
CA PHE A 99 9.75 11.38 -5.01
C PHE A 99 8.59 11.59 -4.06
N GLU A 100 7.64 12.43 -4.48
CA GLU A 100 6.45 12.78 -3.74
C GLU A 100 5.25 11.98 -4.24
N VAL A 101 4.53 11.30 -3.35
CA VAL A 101 3.31 10.56 -3.64
C VAL A 101 2.14 11.20 -2.88
N ARG A 102 1.05 11.49 -3.60
CA ARG A 102 -0.22 11.93 -3.03
C ARG A 102 -1.34 11.04 -3.49
N PHE A 103 -2.21 10.67 -2.55
CA PHE A 103 -3.40 9.88 -2.80
C PHE A 103 -4.65 10.75 -2.80
N GLN A 104 -5.65 10.34 -3.57
CA GLN A 104 -6.96 10.95 -3.57
C GLN A 104 -8.01 9.85 -3.48
N THR A 105 -8.92 10.01 -2.52
CA THR A 105 -10.00 9.06 -2.26
C THR A 105 -11.29 9.52 -2.93
N GLU A 106 -11.92 8.60 -3.67
CA GLU A 106 -13.23 8.77 -4.27
C GLU A 106 -14.22 7.81 -3.58
N ILE A 107 -15.32 8.35 -3.05
CA ILE A 107 -16.45 7.57 -2.54
C ILE A 107 -17.55 7.53 -3.61
N ARG A 108 -17.69 6.38 -4.27
CA ARG A 108 -18.56 6.17 -5.45
C ARG A 108 -19.94 5.66 -5.08
N LEU A 109 -20.07 4.99 -3.92
CA LEU A 109 -21.33 4.44 -3.42
C LEU A 109 -21.62 5.02 -2.02
N PRO A 110 -22.07 6.29 -1.91
CA PRO A 110 -22.18 6.99 -0.62
C PRO A 110 -23.17 6.35 0.37
N ASN A 111 -24.07 5.50 -0.11
CA ASN A 111 -25.03 4.76 0.71
C ASN A 111 -24.57 3.35 1.10
N VAL A 112 -23.33 2.98 0.74
CA VAL A 112 -22.71 1.69 1.10
C VAL A 112 -21.67 1.95 2.17
N PHE A 113 -21.84 1.31 3.33
CA PHE A 113 -20.97 1.49 4.50
C PHE A 113 -19.61 0.78 4.38
N THR A 114 -19.41 -0.04 3.34
CA THR A 114 -18.19 -0.80 3.08
C THR A 114 -17.39 -0.18 1.95
N GLY A 115 -16.06 -0.29 1.99
CA GLY A 115 -15.20 0.19 0.91
C GLY A 115 -15.38 -0.60 -0.40
N PHE A 116 -15.68 -1.89 -0.29
CA PHE A 116 -15.78 -2.81 -1.42
C PHE A 116 -17.01 -3.70 -1.27
N VAL A 117 -17.75 -3.88 -2.36
CA VAL A 117 -18.96 -4.72 -2.40
C VAL A 117 -19.12 -5.31 -3.81
N GLY A 118 -19.42 -6.59 -3.94
CA GLY A 118 -19.63 -7.19 -5.25
C GLY A 118 -19.73 -8.70 -5.17
N ALA A 119 -20.49 -9.31 -6.07
CA ALA A 119 -20.59 -10.77 -6.13
C ALA A 119 -21.09 -11.26 -7.49
N GLY A 120 -20.40 -12.26 -8.07
CA GLY A 120 -20.80 -12.89 -9.32
C GLY A 120 -21.14 -11.88 -10.43
N ALA A 121 -22.29 -12.06 -11.08
CA ALA A 121 -22.83 -11.14 -12.08
C ALA A 121 -23.70 -10.02 -11.46
N GLY A 122 -23.68 -9.86 -10.13
CA GLY A 122 -24.58 -9.03 -9.35
C GLY A 122 -25.62 -9.88 -8.62
N ILE A 123 -26.16 -9.33 -7.53
CA ILE A 123 -27.25 -9.98 -6.78
C ILE A 123 -28.45 -9.05 -6.78
N ASN A 124 -29.59 -9.61 -7.18
CA ASN A 124 -30.88 -8.95 -7.12
C ASN A 124 -31.63 -9.36 -5.84
N ALA A 125 -32.51 -8.47 -5.38
CA ALA A 125 -33.39 -8.73 -4.26
C ALA A 125 -34.22 -10.01 -4.51
N PRO A 126 -34.35 -10.89 -3.50
CA PRO A 126 -35.03 -12.17 -3.67
C PRO A 126 -36.54 -11.99 -3.91
N ALA A 127 -37.20 -13.06 -4.36
CA ALA A 127 -38.63 -13.06 -4.65
C ALA A 127 -39.51 -12.62 -3.47
N ASN A 128 -39.07 -12.87 -2.24
CA ASN A 128 -39.74 -12.51 -1.00
C ASN A 128 -39.27 -11.19 -0.39
N SER A 129 -38.57 -10.34 -1.14
CA SER A 129 -38.11 -9.03 -0.66
C SER A 129 -39.31 -8.15 -0.24
N PRO A 130 -39.36 -7.68 1.02
CA PRO A 130 -40.43 -6.80 1.47
C PRO A 130 -40.23 -5.36 0.96
N ALA A 131 -41.30 -4.56 0.98
CA ALA A 131 -41.18 -3.12 0.78
C ALA A 131 -40.19 -2.50 1.80
N PRO A 132 -39.38 -1.50 1.40
CA PRO A 132 -39.47 -0.75 0.14
C PRO A 132 -38.72 -1.36 -1.06
N VAL A 133 -38.03 -2.49 -0.90
CA VAL A 133 -37.19 -3.07 -1.96
C VAL A 133 -37.98 -4.10 -2.76
N ALA A 134 -38.38 -3.75 -3.98
CA ALA A 134 -39.09 -4.68 -4.85
C ALA A 134 -38.22 -5.91 -5.21
N PRO A 135 -38.79 -7.12 -5.30
CA PRO A 135 -38.09 -8.29 -5.85
C PRO A 135 -37.44 -8.00 -7.21
N GLY A 136 -36.24 -8.52 -7.44
CA GLY A 136 -35.48 -8.27 -8.67
C GLY A 136 -34.68 -6.97 -8.70
N THR A 137 -34.85 -6.08 -7.71
CA THR A 137 -34.04 -4.85 -7.61
C THR A 137 -32.56 -5.21 -7.44
N PRO A 138 -31.61 -4.65 -8.23
CA PRO A 138 -30.19 -4.84 -7.99
C PRO A 138 -29.78 -4.32 -6.61
N VAL A 139 -29.20 -5.18 -5.78
CA VAL A 139 -28.78 -4.84 -4.41
C VAL A 139 -27.27 -4.95 -4.21
N ILE A 140 -26.60 -5.83 -4.96
CA ILE A 140 -25.14 -5.98 -4.95
C ILE A 140 -24.65 -5.88 -6.39
N PRO A 141 -23.66 -5.03 -6.69
CA PRO A 141 -23.08 -4.96 -8.03
C PRO A 141 -22.34 -6.26 -8.40
N PRO A 142 -21.99 -6.44 -9.67
CA PRO A 142 -21.10 -7.52 -10.09
C PRO A 142 -19.79 -7.54 -9.30
N ALA A 143 -19.13 -8.69 -9.27
CA ALA A 143 -17.82 -8.82 -8.67
C ALA A 143 -16.81 -7.84 -9.31
N ILE A 144 -15.86 -7.38 -8.50
CA ILE A 144 -14.83 -6.44 -8.94
C ILE A 144 -13.80 -7.17 -9.79
N THR A 145 -13.67 -6.73 -11.03
CA THR A 145 -12.71 -7.27 -12.00
C THR A 145 -11.83 -6.20 -12.63
N ALA A 146 -12.11 -4.93 -12.36
CA ALA A 146 -11.33 -3.81 -12.87
C ALA A 146 -11.17 -2.69 -11.84
N LEU A 147 -10.05 -1.96 -11.88
CA LEU A 147 -9.81 -0.77 -11.05
C LEU A 147 -10.61 0.46 -11.52
N ASP A 148 -11.00 0.48 -12.80
CA ASP A 148 -11.83 1.51 -13.41
C ASP A 148 -12.73 0.92 -14.51
N GLY A 149 -13.73 1.70 -14.96
CA GLY A 149 -14.62 1.30 -16.04
C GLY A 149 -15.52 0.09 -15.70
N PRO A 150 -15.98 -0.67 -16.72
CA PRO A 150 -16.76 -1.89 -16.51
C PRO A 150 -16.01 -2.92 -15.64
N GLY A 151 -16.64 -3.41 -14.58
CA GLY A 151 -16.03 -4.30 -13.60
C GLY A 151 -15.53 -3.58 -12.34
N SER A 152 -15.61 -2.25 -12.28
CA SER A 152 -15.24 -1.46 -11.09
C SER A 152 -16.43 -1.06 -10.23
N GLN A 153 -17.67 -1.42 -10.59
CA GLN A 153 -18.88 -0.91 -9.94
C GLN A 153 -18.95 -1.22 -8.45
N GLY A 154 -18.22 -2.24 -7.99
CA GLY A 154 -18.13 -2.63 -6.59
C GLY A 154 -17.15 -1.84 -5.73
N LEU A 155 -16.34 -0.97 -6.32
CA LEU A 155 -15.39 -0.11 -5.59
C LEU A 155 -16.14 1.13 -5.09
N SER A 156 -16.68 1.06 -3.86
CA SER A 156 -17.22 2.23 -3.16
C SER A 156 -16.10 3.20 -2.82
N LEU A 157 -15.03 2.70 -2.19
CA LEU A 157 -13.79 3.43 -1.97
C LEU A 157 -12.83 3.10 -3.11
N ARG A 158 -12.41 4.12 -3.86
CA ARG A 158 -11.36 4.00 -4.87
C ARG A 158 -10.30 5.06 -4.62
N GLN A 159 -9.02 4.70 -4.73
CA GLN A 159 -7.94 5.68 -4.64
C GLN A 159 -7.14 5.72 -5.93
N HIS A 160 -6.84 6.93 -6.38
CA HIS A 160 -5.79 7.19 -7.35
C HIS A 160 -4.64 7.92 -6.67
N TYR A 161 -3.48 7.92 -7.30
CA TYR A 161 -2.32 8.63 -6.80
C TYR A 161 -1.52 9.29 -7.91
N THR A 162 -0.79 10.34 -7.54
CA THR A 162 0.18 11.01 -8.41
C THR A 162 1.57 10.83 -7.84
N ILE A 163 2.57 10.65 -8.70
CA ILE A 163 3.98 10.67 -8.31
C ILE A 163 4.61 11.93 -8.92
N THR A 164 5.22 12.78 -8.10
CA THR A 164 5.98 13.94 -8.56
C THR A 164 7.45 13.75 -8.21
N MET A 165 8.32 13.80 -9.21
CA MET A 165 9.76 13.91 -9.01
C MET A 165 10.14 15.39 -8.87
N VAL A 166 10.79 15.74 -7.78
CA VAL A 166 11.40 17.05 -7.56
C VAL A 166 12.91 16.91 -7.71
N LYS A 167 13.50 17.60 -8.68
CA LYS A 167 14.95 17.57 -8.93
C LYS A 167 15.44 18.94 -9.34
N ASN A 168 16.46 19.46 -8.66
CA ASN A 168 17.02 20.80 -8.92
C ASN A 168 15.93 21.91 -8.90
N GLY A 169 14.95 21.80 -7.99
CA GLY A 169 13.81 22.73 -7.89
C GLY A 169 12.73 22.57 -8.98
N VAL A 170 12.93 21.68 -9.96
CA VAL A 170 11.93 21.38 -10.99
C VAL A 170 11.04 20.24 -10.52
N ARG A 171 9.72 20.45 -10.61
CA ARG A 171 8.70 19.44 -10.30
C ARG A 171 8.19 18.83 -11.59
N THR A 172 8.32 17.51 -11.73
CA THR A 172 7.88 16.74 -12.90
C THR A 172 6.97 15.62 -12.43
N GLU A 173 5.71 15.63 -12.87
CA GLU A 173 4.80 14.51 -12.64
C GLU A 173 5.24 13.29 -13.47
N LEU A 174 5.34 12.14 -12.82
CA LEU A 174 5.64 10.87 -13.45
C LEU A 174 4.34 10.16 -13.78
N THR A 175 4.11 9.89 -15.06
CA THR A 175 2.91 9.21 -15.54
C THR A 175 3.19 7.74 -15.85
N SER A 176 2.14 6.92 -15.91
CA SER A 176 2.29 5.57 -16.46
C SER A 176 2.75 5.62 -17.92
N PRO A 177 3.39 4.56 -18.47
CA PRO A 177 3.79 4.52 -19.88
C PRO A 177 2.63 4.73 -20.87
N SER A 178 1.40 4.37 -20.48
CA SER A 178 0.19 4.54 -21.27
C SER A 178 -0.50 5.89 -21.02
N GLY A 179 -0.02 6.70 -20.07
CA GLY A 179 -0.68 7.93 -19.62
C GLY A 179 -1.97 7.69 -18.83
N SER A 180 -2.23 6.44 -18.42
CA SER A 180 -3.37 6.08 -17.59
C SER A 180 -3.23 6.59 -16.16
N THR A 181 -4.37 6.84 -15.50
CA THR A 181 -4.44 7.08 -14.06
C THR A 181 -3.77 5.93 -13.31
N LEU A 182 -2.99 6.28 -12.29
CA LEU A 182 -2.41 5.31 -11.35
C LEU A 182 -3.41 5.06 -10.23
N PHE A 183 -3.84 3.81 -10.08
CA PHE A 183 -4.81 3.41 -9.05
C PHE A 183 -4.11 2.67 -7.93
N ALA A 184 -4.44 3.01 -6.68
CA ALA A 184 -4.03 2.17 -5.56
C ALA A 184 -4.83 0.86 -5.61
N VAL A 185 -4.12 -0.27 -5.61
CA VAL A 185 -4.76 -1.59 -5.63
C VAL A 185 -5.53 -1.80 -4.31
N PRO A 186 -6.84 -2.10 -4.36
CA PRO A 186 -7.64 -2.28 -3.16
C PRO A 186 -7.25 -3.57 -2.43
N SER A 187 -7.45 -3.65 -1.11
CA SER A 187 -7.21 -4.88 -0.36
C SER A 187 -8.00 -6.08 -0.89
N ASN A 188 -7.41 -7.28 -0.83
CA ASN A 188 -8.07 -8.51 -1.27
C ASN A 188 -9.19 -8.93 -0.31
N VAL A 189 -10.43 -8.61 -0.67
CA VAL A 189 -11.64 -9.01 0.08
C VAL A 189 -11.91 -10.52 -0.02
N GLY A 190 -11.38 -11.17 -1.06
CA GLY A 190 -11.54 -12.59 -1.30
C GLY A 190 -12.39 -12.91 -2.55
N PRO A 191 -12.43 -14.19 -2.93
CA PRO A 191 -12.84 -14.62 -4.28
C PRO A 191 -14.31 -14.38 -4.63
N ARG A 192 -15.18 -14.13 -3.64
CA ARG A 192 -16.59 -13.76 -3.92
C ARG A 192 -16.68 -12.35 -4.50
N THR A 193 -15.89 -11.43 -3.96
CA THR A 193 -15.88 -10.01 -4.33
C THR A 193 -14.85 -9.72 -5.41
N MET A 194 -13.69 -10.39 -5.36
CA MET A 194 -12.54 -10.21 -6.26
C MET A 194 -12.08 -11.59 -6.76
N PRO A 195 -12.79 -12.19 -7.75
CA PRO A 195 -12.62 -13.59 -8.12
C PRO A 195 -11.24 -13.94 -8.68
N ASN A 196 -10.57 -12.98 -9.32
CA ASN A 196 -9.19 -13.12 -9.78
C ASN A 196 -8.37 -11.92 -9.29
N TYR A 197 -8.08 -11.91 -7.99
CA TYR A 197 -7.33 -10.82 -7.38
C TYR A 197 -5.94 -10.59 -8.00
N PRO A 198 -5.14 -11.62 -8.37
CA PRO A 198 -3.87 -11.39 -9.08
C PRO A 198 -4.03 -10.58 -10.37
N ALA A 199 -5.06 -10.86 -11.18
CA ALA A 199 -5.32 -10.11 -12.40
C ALA A 199 -5.90 -8.71 -12.16
N LEU A 200 -6.57 -8.49 -11.02
CA LEU A 200 -7.00 -7.16 -10.61
C LEU A 200 -5.80 -6.33 -10.13
N ALA A 201 -4.93 -6.93 -9.31
CA ALA A 201 -3.74 -6.28 -8.77
C ALA A 201 -2.74 -5.89 -9.87
N SER A 202 -2.64 -6.67 -10.95
CA SER A 202 -1.75 -6.34 -12.08
C SER A 202 -2.21 -5.15 -12.94
N GLN A 203 -3.37 -4.55 -12.64
CA GLN A 203 -3.86 -3.36 -13.34
C GLN A 203 -3.36 -2.04 -12.74
N GLY A 204 -2.82 -2.09 -11.51
CA GLY A 204 -2.31 -0.93 -10.77
C GLY A 204 -0.80 -0.85 -10.74
#